data_AF-A0A4R6EXF0-F1
#
_entry.id   AF-A0A4R6EXF0-F1
#
_cell.length_a   1.000
_cell.length_b   1.000
_cell.length_c   1.000
_cell.angle_alpha   90.00
_cell.angle_beta   90.00
_cell.angle_gamma   90.00
#
_symmetry.space_group_name_H-M   'P 1'
#
loop_
_entity.id
_entity.type
_entity.pdbx_description
1 polymer ?
#
loop_
_entity_poly.entity_id
_entity_poly.type
_entity_poly.pdbx_seq_one_letter_code
_entity_poly.pdbx_strand_id
1 'polypeptide(L)' 'MKKVLVFFNAEPLTVVSVMPDETSIRREYPNGEEANLIIMSASFPSLTGDHNVIHVATDRELAAEDILKAAEKYL' A
#
# COMPACT_ATOMS: atom_id res chain seq x y z
N MET A 1 3.83 -11.47 -9.05
CA MET A 1 4.33 -10.30 -8.29
C MET A 1 3.22 -9.28 -8.22
N LYS A 2 2.88 -8.77 -7.04
CA LYS A 2 1.93 -7.66 -6.86
C LYS A 2 2.67 -6.42 -6.32
N LYS A 3 2.33 -5.24 -6.85
CA LYS A 3 2.84 -3.96 -6.34
C LYS A 3 2.01 -3.55 -5.12
N VAL A 4 2.66 -3.10 -4.06
CA VAL A 4 2.02 -2.60 -2.84
C VAL A 4 2.54 -1.20 -2.54
N LEU A 5 1.61 -0.27 -2.33
CA LEU A 5 1.89 1.08 -1.84
C LEU A 5 2.11 1.02 -0.32
N VAL A 6 3.29 1.44 0.14
CA VAL A 6 3.68 1.37 1.55
C VAL A 6 3.81 2.78 2.13
N PHE A 7 2.95 3.09 3.08
CA PHE A 7 2.98 4.34 3.84
C PHE A 7 3.34 4.01 5.28
N PHE A 8 4.59 4.28 5.67
CA PHE A 8 5.14 3.83 6.95
C PHE A 8 5.74 4.98 7.77
N ASN A 9 5.26 5.22 8.99
CA ASN A 9 5.72 6.27 9.90
C ASN A 9 5.56 7.72 9.36
N ALA A 10 6.64 8.47 9.12
CA ALA A 10 6.62 9.80 8.49
C ALA A 10 7.40 9.82 7.16
N GLU A 11 7.80 8.65 6.67
CA GLU A 11 8.57 8.48 5.45
C GLU A 11 7.74 8.79 4.18
N PRO A 12 8.41 9.10 3.05
CA PRO A 12 7.74 9.14 1.76
C PRO A 12 7.13 7.79 1.38
N LEU A 13 6.09 7.83 0.54
CA LEU A 13 5.51 6.63 -0.07
C LEU A 13 6.60 5.81 -0.77
N THR A 14 6.60 4.51 -0.52
CA THR A 14 7.42 3.54 -1.25
C THR A 14 6.54 2.51 -1.95
N VAL A 15 6.92 2.10 -3.16
CA VAL A 15 6.29 0.96 -3.85
C VAL A 15 7.18 -0.25 -3.71
N VAL A 16 6.62 -1.35 -3.22
CA VAL A 16 7.32 -2.63 -3.14
C VAL A 16 6.63 -3.68 -4.00
N SER A 17 7.41 -4.59 -4.57
CA SER A 17 6.89 -5.75 -5.29
C SER A 17 7.03 -6.97 -4.40
N VAL A 18 5.92 -7.64 -4.11
CA VAL A 18 5.86 -8.84 -3.26
C VAL A 18 5.26 -10.01 -4.03
N MET A 19 5.45 -11.22 -3.49
CA MET A 19 4.78 -12.40 -4.03
C MET A 19 3.26 -12.29 -3.87
N PRO A 20 2.45 -12.89 -4.76
CA PRO A 20 0.98 -12.76 -4.71
C PRO A 20 0.34 -13.22 -3.39
N ASP A 21 0.92 -14.26 -2.78
CA ASP A 21 0.52 -14.90 -1.52
C ASP A 21 0.97 -14.15 -0.27
N GLU A 22 1.89 -13.18 -0.39
CA GLU A 22 2.35 -12.37 0.72
C GLU A 22 1.19 -11.54 1.30
N THR A 23 0.96 -11.60 2.61
CA THR A 23 -0.15 -10.90 3.27
C THR A 23 0.30 -9.73 4.12
N SER A 24 1.61 -9.56 4.35
CA SER A 24 2.15 -8.49 5.18
C SER A 24 3.53 -8.02 4.73
N ILE A 25 3.92 -6.83 5.15
CA ILE A 25 5.23 -6.24 4.88
C ILE A 25 5.86 -5.85 6.21
N ARG A 26 7.06 -6.37 6.50
CA ARG A 26 7.84 -5.93 7.66
C ARG A 26 8.53 -4.60 7.37
N ARG A 27 8.50 -3.72 8.36
CA ARG A 27 9.23 -2.46 8.41
C ARG A 27 9.82 -2.28 9.81
N GLU A 28 10.84 -1.46 9.92
CA GLU A 28 11.49 -1.14 11.19
C GLU A 28 11.38 0.37 11.42
N TYR A 29 10.87 0.76 12.58
CA TYR A 29 10.83 2.15 13.00
C TYR A 29 12.24 2.66 13.31
N PRO A 30 12.49 3.98 13.29
CA PRO A 30 13.81 4.54 13.62
C PRO A 30 14.32 4.20 15.03
N ASN A 31 13.43 3.78 15.93
CA ASN A 31 13.77 3.32 17.28
C ASN A 31 14.18 1.83 17.35
N GLY A 32 14.17 1.12 16.22
CA GLY A 32 14.48 -0.32 16.12
C GLY A 32 13.31 -1.26 16.37
N GLU A 33 12.08 -0.74 16.57
CA GLU A 33 10.89 -1.58 16.72
C GLU A 33 10.40 -2.09 15.35
N GLU A 34 10.13 -3.39 15.25
CA GLU A 34 9.58 -3.99 14.03
C GLU A 34 8.05 -3.83 13.96
N ALA A 35 7.57 -3.34 12.82
CA ALA A 35 6.17 -3.27 12.47
C ALA A 35 5.84 -4.28 11.37
N ASN A 36 4.75 -5.02 11.54
CA ASN A 36 4.21 -5.87 10.49
C ASN A 36 2.95 -5.25 9.90
N LEU A 37 3.07 -4.66 8.71
CA LEU A 37 1.98 -3.97 8.04
C LEU A 37 1.16 -4.97 7.22
N ILE A 38 -0.14 -5.10 7.53
CA ILE A 38 -1.03 -5.96 6.75
C ILE A 38 -1.29 -5.34 5.38
N ILE A 39 -1.22 -6.16 4.34
CA ILE A 39 -1.54 -5.75 2.97
C ILE A 39 -3.07 -5.76 2.82
N MET A 40 -3.64 -4.57 2.72
CA MET A 40 -5.05 -4.35 2.42
C MET A 40 -5.25 -4.21 0.91
N SER A 41 -6.44 -4.58 0.43
CA SER A 41 -6.83 -4.43 -0.97
C SER A 41 -8.01 -3.48 -1.07
N ALA A 42 -7.82 -2.37 -1.77
CA ALA A 42 -8.84 -1.38 -2.06
C ALA A 42 -9.28 -1.50 -3.52
N SER A 43 -10.57 -1.76 -3.73
CA SER A 43 -11.16 -1.81 -5.06
C SER A 43 -11.81 -0.47 -5.36
N PHE A 44 -11.35 0.20 -6.43
CA PHE A 44 -11.96 1.43 -6.90
C PHE A 44 -12.80 1.14 -8.15
N PRO A 45 -14.09 1.54 -8.17
CA PRO A 45 -14.91 1.38 -9.35
C PRO A 45 -14.36 2.27 -10.47
N SER A 46 -13.88 1.67 -11.56
CA SER A 46 -13.52 2.42 -12.76
C SER A 46 -14.73 2.56 -13.68
N LEU A 47 -14.75 3.65 -14.45
CA LEU A 47 -15.81 3.92 -15.42
C LEU A 47 -15.82 2.93 -16.59
N THR A 48 -14.68 2.25 -16.86
CA THR A 48 -14.53 1.29 -17.97
C THR A 48 -14.82 -0.16 -17.58
N GLY A 49 -15.11 -0.44 -16.30
CA GLY A 49 -15.45 -1.78 -15.81
C GLY A 49 -14.25 -2.65 -15.42
N ASP A 50 -13.02 -2.15 -15.60
CA ASP A 50 -11.82 -2.79 -15.05
C ASP A 50 -11.70 -2.46 -13.57
N HIS A 51 -11.81 -3.46 -12.70
CA HIS A 51 -11.55 -3.28 -11.28
C HIS A 51 -10.03 -3.22 -11.04
N ASN A 52 -9.48 -2.01 -10.94
CA ASN A 52 -8.13 -1.84 -10.46
C ASN A 52 -8.11 -2.09 -8.94
N VAL A 53 -7.59 -3.26 -8.56
CA VAL A 53 -7.32 -3.58 -7.16
C VAL A 53 -5.98 -2.95 -6.78
N ILE A 54 -6.02 -2.01 -5.85
CA ILE A 54 -4.84 -1.36 -5.30
C ILE A 54 -4.48 -2.06 -4.00
N HIS A 55 -3.24 -2.52 -3.88
CA HIS A 55 -2.73 -3.09 -2.63
C HIS A 55 -1.99 -2.01 -1.83
N VAL A 56 -2.34 -1.88 -0.55
CA VAL A 56 -1.79 -0.86 0.35
C VAL A 56 -1.39 -1.50 1.67
N ALA A 57 -0.26 -1.10 2.23
CA ALA A 57 0.12 -1.43 3.59
C ALA A 57 0.50 -0.13 4.33
N THR A 58 -0.08 0.09 5.50
CA THR A 58 0.16 1.32 6.25
C THR A 58 0.00 1.15 7.75
N ASP A 59 0.76 1.93 8.52
CA ASP A 59 0.59 2.17 9.95
C ASP A 59 -0.06 3.54 10.24
N ARG A 60 -0.49 4.26 9.20
CA ARG A 60 -1.06 5.60 9.28
C ARG A 60 -2.54 5.56 8.96
N GLU A 61 -3.24 6.56 9.47
CA GLU A 61 -4.57 6.88 8.98
C GLU A 61 -4.45 7.57 7.60
N LEU A 62 -5.10 7.00 6.57
CA LEU A 62 -5.08 7.50 5.20
C LEU A 62 -6.50 7.66 4.67
N ALA A 63 -6.74 8.74 3.94
CA ALA A 63 -7.96 8.89 3.17
C ALA A 63 -7.89 8.06 1.88
N ALA A 64 -9.03 7.54 1.43
CA ALA A 64 -9.13 6.80 0.17
C ALA A 64 -8.65 7.60 -1.05
N GLU A 65 -8.84 8.93 -1.03
CA GLU A 65 -8.37 9.84 -2.07
C GLU A 65 -6.84 9.90 -2.18
N ASP A 66 -6.13 9.84 -1.05
CA ASP A 66 -4.66 9.88 -1.04
C ASP A 66 -4.08 8.58 -1.60
N ILE A 67 -4.71 7.44 -1.28
CA ILE A 67 -4.39 6.14 -1.86
C ILE A 67 -4.59 6.16 -3.37
N LEU A 68 -5.71 6.73 -3.84
CA LEU A 68 -6.04 6.78 -5.26
C LEU A 68 -5.04 7.65 -6.03
N LYS A 69 -4.75 8.88 -5.54
CA LYS A 69 -3.74 9.77 -6.15
C LYS A 69 -2.36 9.13 -6.19
N ALA A 70 -1.98 8.40 -5.15
CA ALA A 70 -0.73 7.65 -5.12
C ALA A 70 -0.74 6.53 -6.17
N ALA A 71 -1.82 5.77 -6.27
CA ALA A 71 -1.95 4.72 -7.27
C ALA A 71 -1.84 5.25 -8.70
N GLU A 72 -2.55 6.34 -9.04
CA GLU A 72 -2.49 6.98 -10.36
C GLU A 72 -1.06 7.41 -10.76
N LYS A 73 -0.25 7.78 -9.77
CA LYS A 73 1.12 8.25 -10.01
C LYS A 73 2.15 7.11 -10.08
N TYR A 74 1.94 6.01 -9.37
CA TYR A 74 2.99 5.02 -9.09
C TYR A 74 2.69 3.59 -9.57
N LEU A 75 1.45 3.26 -9.95
CA LEU A 75 1.08 1.92 -10.42
C LEU A 75 1.01 1.84 -11.95
#